data_AF-A0A5C5V7G3-F1
#
_entry.id   AF-A0A5C5V7G3-F1
#
_cell.length_a   1.000
_cell.length_b   1.000
_cell.length_c   1.000
_cell.angle_alpha   90.00
_cell.angle_beta   90.00
_cell.angle_gamma   90.00
#
_symmetry.space_group_name_H-M   'P 1'
#
loop_
_entity.id
_entity.type
_entity.pdbx_description
1 polymer ?
#
loop_
_entity_poly.entity_id
_entity_poly.type
_entity_poly.pdbx_seq_one_letter_code
_entity_poly.pdbx_strand_id
1 'polypeptide(L)'
;MAKKKIAKKKPAQPTFEAALAELEQAVADLEGGELGLEESLQRYEQGVARLKQCQEQLAAAEQKIELLSGLDANGEPITRPLDDAGAPASRSAKRSSGPAAKRGGGVDDGSRLF
;
A
#
# COMPACT_ATOMS: atom_id res chain seq x y z
N MET A 1 -6.73 24.89 43.16
CA MET A 1 -5.38 24.74 42.58
C MET A 1 -5.43 23.70 41.47
N ALA A 2 -5.29 24.12 40.21
CA ALA A 2 -5.40 23.24 39.05
C ALA A 2 -4.07 22.49 38.80
N LYS A 3 -4.08 21.17 39.00
CA LYS A 3 -2.95 20.30 38.65
C LYS A 3 -2.93 20.09 37.13
N LYS A 4 -2.07 20.82 36.41
CA LYS A 4 -1.84 20.68 34.97
C LYS A 4 -1.14 19.34 34.70
N LYS A 5 -1.87 18.38 34.12
CA LYS A 5 -1.32 17.09 33.66
C LYS A 5 -0.34 17.36 32.52
N ILE A 6 0.93 17.01 32.73
CA ILE A 6 1.98 17.05 31.70
C ILE A 6 1.78 15.79 30.84
N ALA A 7 1.33 15.97 29.59
CA ALA A 7 1.25 14.89 28.63
C ALA A 7 2.67 14.41 28.29
N LYS A 8 2.98 13.14 28.59
CA LYS A 8 4.23 12.49 28.23
C LYS A 8 4.35 12.48 26.70
N LYS A 9 5.26 13.28 26.13
CA LYS A 9 5.65 13.21 24.72
C LYS A 9 6.24 11.82 24.46
N LYS A 10 5.63 11.07 23.53
CA LYS A 10 6.21 9.82 23.00
C LYS A 10 7.57 10.16 22.39
N PRO A 11 8.64 9.37 22.61
CA PRO A 11 9.92 9.64 21.98
C PRO A 11 9.71 9.67 20.47
N ALA A 12 10.23 10.73 19.82
CA ALA A 12 10.19 10.84 18.37
C ALA A 12 11.08 9.74 17.78
N GLN A 13 10.60 9.10 16.72
CA GLN A 13 11.40 8.15 15.95
C GLN A 13 12.64 8.89 15.40
N PRO A 14 13.83 8.25 15.36
CA PRO A 14 15.01 8.86 14.76
C PRO A 14 14.75 9.14 13.26
N THR A 15 15.35 10.21 12.75
CA THR A 15 15.34 10.52 11.31
C THR A 15 16.08 9.44 10.53
N PHE A 16 15.75 9.27 9.24
CA PHE A 16 16.44 8.32 8.33
C PHE A 16 17.97 8.42 8.43
N GLU A 17 18.54 9.62 8.29
CA GLU A 17 19.99 9.83 8.37
C GLU A 17 20.60 9.40 9.71
N ALA A 18 19.86 9.58 10.80
CA ALA A 18 20.33 9.17 12.13
C ALA A 18 20.26 7.65 12.29
N ALA A 19 19.19 7.02 11.83
CA ALA A 19 19.06 5.56 11.84
C ALA A 19 20.11 4.89 10.94
N LEU A 20 20.41 5.48 9.78
CA LEU A 20 21.45 5.02 8.88
C LEU A 20 22.85 5.14 9.51
N ALA A 21 23.18 6.29 10.11
CA ALA A 21 24.45 6.47 10.80
C ALA A 21 24.64 5.47 11.96
N GLU A 22 23.58 5.20 12.74
CA GLU A 22 23.62 4.20 13.80
C GLU A 22 23.82 2.78 13.25
N LEU A 23 23.21 2.45 12.09
CA LEU A 23 23.41 1.17 11.41
C LEU A 23 24.86 1.01 10.93
N GLU A 24 25.40 2.04 10.26
CA GLU A 24 26.79 2.04 9.77
C GLU A 24 27.78 1.86 10.92
N GLN A 25 27.54 2.52 12.05
CA GLN A 25 28.37 2.35 13.24
C GLN A 25 28.28 0.93 13.79
N ALA A 26 27.08 0.34 13.85
CA ALA A 26 26.92 -1.03 14.33
C ALA A 26 27.66 -2.04 13.41
N VAL A 27 27.65 -1.81 12.10
CA VAL A 27 28.40 -2.64 11.13
C VAL A 27 29.90 -2.46 11.35
N ALA A 28 30.40 -1.23 11.45
CA ALA A 28 31.81 -0.95 11.69
C ALA A 28 32.32 -1.61 12.98
N ASP A 29 31.55 -1.54 14.06
CA ASP A 29 31.88 -2.18 15.34
C ASP A 29 31.97 -3.73 15.20
N LEU A 30 31.07 -4.34 14.42
CA LEU A 30 31.06 -5.79 14.18
C LEU A 30 32.22 -6.24 13.28
N GLU A 31 32.53 -5.47 12.24
CA GLU A 31 33.65 -5.73 11.33
C GLU A 31 35.01 -5.56 12.01
N GLY A 32 35.08 -4.69 13.04
CA GLY A 32 36.28 -4.47 13.82
C GLY A 32 36.76 -5.68 14.62
N GLY A 33 35.86 -6.63 14.96
CA GLY A 33 36.22 -7.90 15.60
C GLY A 33 36.72 -7.82 17.06
N GLU A 34 36.71 -6.63 17.67
CA GLU A 34 37.16 -6.39 19.06
C GLU A 34 36.07 -6.72 20.10
N LEU A 35 34.83 -6.97 19.66
CA LEU A 35 33.69 -7.21 20.54
C LEU A 35 33.63 -8.65 21.06
N GLY A 36 33.20 -8.81 22.31
CA GLY A 36 32.82 -10.11 22.84
C GLY A 36 31.56 -10.67 22.14
N LEU A 37 31.27 -11.97 22.32
CA LEU A 37 30.10 -12.61 21.71
C LEU A 37 28.78 -11.92 22.10
N GLU A 38 28.57 -11.64 23.39
CA GLU A 38 27.36 -10.99 23.91
C GLU A 38 27.17 -9.59 23.33
N GLU A 39 28.26 -8.82 23.26
CA GLU A 39 28.26 -7.47 22.68
C GLU A 39 28.00 -7.50 21.18
N SER A 40 28.60 -8.46 20.48
CA SER A 40 28.37 -8.68 19.05
C SER A 40 26.90 -8.99 18.75
N LEU A 41 26.26 -9.82 19.59
CA LEU A 41 24.83 -10.10 19.45
C LEU A 41 23.98 -8.86 19.70
N GLN A 42 24.28 -8.05 20.72
CA GLN A 42 23.57 -6.79 20.96
C GLN A 42 23.74 -5.80 19.80
N ARG A 43 24.95 -5.67 19.25
CA ARG A 43 25.20 -4.81 18.09
C ARG A 43 24.45 -5.28 16.86
N TYR A 44 24.40 -6.58 16.62
CA TYR A 44 23.64 -7.16 15.53
C TYR A 44 22.14 -6.86 15.68
N GLU A 45 21.55 -7.08 16.85
CA GLU A 45 20.14 -6.78 17.11
C GLU A 45 19.82 -5.30 16.91
N GLN A 46 20.68 -4.41 17.40
CA GLN A 46 20.58 -2.97 17.18
C GLN A 46 20.63 -2.63 15.68
N GLY A 47 21.59 -3.20 14.94
CA GLY A 47 21.72 -3.02 13.49
C GLY A 47 20.46 -3.48 12.74
N VAL A 48 19.93 -4.66 13.04
CA VAL A 48 18.68 -5.17 12.43
C VAL A 48 17.50 -4.24 12.71
N ALA A 49 17.39 -3.73 13.93
CA ALA A 49 16.34 -2.79 14.30
C ALA A 49 16.45 -1.48 13.49
N ARG A 50 17.67 -0.94 13.31
CA ARG A 50 17.91 0.27 12.51
C ARG A 50 17.66 0.04 11.02
N LEU A 51 18.11 -1.08 10.49
CA LEU A 51 17.85 -1.48 9.10
C LEU A 51 16.34 -1.51 8.81
N LYS A 52 15.56 -2.12 9.70
CA LYS A 52 14.10 -2.16 9.57
C LYS A 52 13.50 -0.75 9.57
N GLN A 53 13.96 0.13 10.46
CA GLN A 53 13.50 1.52 10.52
C GLN A 53 13.84 2.30 9.24
N CYS A 54 15.01 2.07 8.64
CA CYS A 54 15.38 2.67 7.37
C CYS A 54 14.45 2.21 6.24
N GLN A 55 14.17 0.92 6.16
CA GLN A 55 13.25 0.35 5.15
C GLN A 55 11.82 0.91 5.29
N GLU A 56 11.30 1.00 6.52
CA GLU A 56 9.97 1.56 6.78
C GLU A 56 9.88 3.04 6.33
N GLN A 57 10.93 3.83 6.57
CA GLN A 57 10.98 5.23 6.14
C GLN A 57 11.08 5.37 4.62
N LEU A 58 11.88 4.53 3.96
CA LEU A 58 11.99 4.51 2.50
C LEU A 58 10.66 4.11 1.84
N ALA A 59 9.99 3.07 2.35
CA ALA A 59 8.69 2.66 1.85
C ALA A 59 7.63 3.77 1.99
N ALA A 60 7.63 4.49 3.11
CA ALA A 60 6.73 5.63 3.31
C ALA A 60 7.05 6.80 2.35
N ALA A 61 8.34 7.04 2.05
CA ALA A 61 8.76 8.04 1.09
C ALA A 61 8.36 7.67 -0.34
N GLU A 62 8.54 6.41 -0.72
CA GLU A 62 8.15 5.85 -2.02
C GLU A 62 6.64 6.01 -2.26
N GLN A 63 5.79 5.55 -1.33
CA GLN A 63 4.34 5.72 -1.42
C GLN A 63 3.91 7.19 -1.59
N LYS A 64 4.64 8.10 -0.92
CA LYS A 64 4.37 9.53 -1.05
C LYS A 64 4.74 10.05 -2.43
N ILE A 65 5.85 9.57 -3.01
CA ILE A 65 6.25 9.91 -4.37
C ILE A 65 5.22 9.38 -5.37
N GLU A 66 4.78 8.13 -5.23
CA GLU A 66 3.78 7.52 -6.11
C GLU A 66 2.47 8.32 -6.16
N LEU A 67 1.97 8.73 -4.99
CA LEU A 67 0.77 9.54 -4.89
C LEU A 67 0.92 10.91 -5.56
N LEU A 68 2.12 11.49 -5.49
CA LEU A 68 2.40 12.83 -6.03
C LEU A 68 2.71 12.80 -7.54
N SER A 69 3.37 11.76 -8.02
CA SER A 69 3.70 11.58 -9.44
C SER A 69 2.52 11.05 -10.25
N GLY A 70 1.58 10.35 -9.60
CA GLY A 70 0.54 9.58 -10.27
C GLY A 70 1.10 8.36 -10.99
N LEU A 71 2.31 7.92 -10.62
CA LEU A 71 2.99 6.72 -11.14
C LEU A 71 3.24 5.74 -9.99
N ASP A 72 3.22 4.44 -10.25
CA ASP A 72 3.56 3.40 -9.28
C ASP A 72 5.09 3.20 -9.15
N ALA A 73 5.52 2.29 -8.28
CA ALA A 73 6.93 1.92 -8.08
C ALA A 73 7.65 1.46 -9.36
N ASN A 74 6.91 0.99 -10.37
CA ASN A 74 7.46 0.57 -11.67
C ASN A 74 7.48 1.71 -12.70
N GLY A 75 6.92 2.88 -12.36
CA GLY A 75 6.79 4.03 -13.26
C GLY A 75 5.54 4.01 -14.14
N GLU A 76 4.59 3.11 -13.88
CA GLU A 76 3.34 3.00 -14.61
C GLU A 76 2.28 3.95 -14.02
N PRO A 77 1.42 4.58 -14.84
CA PRO A 77 0.40 5.48 -14.34
C PRO A 77 -0.60 4.78 -13.41
N ILE A 78 -0.80 5.34 -12.22
CA ILE A 78 -1.83 4.90 -11.27
C ILE A 78 -3.19 5.34 -11.84
N THR A 79 -3.91 4.38 -12.41
CA THR A 79 -5.25 4.60 -12.92
C THR A 79 -6.29 4.17 -11.89
N ARG A 80 -7.40 4.91 -11.84
CA ARG A 80 -8.62 4.49 -11.16
C ARG A 80 -9.74 4.42 -12.19
N PRO A 81 -10.69 3.46 -12.08
CA PRO A 81 -11.85 3.42 -12.95
C PRO A 81 -12.54 4.79 -12.96
N LEU A 82 -12.82 5.30 -14.15
CA LEU A 82 -13.67 6.46 -14.30
C LEU A 82 -15.11 5.95 -14.11
N ASP A 83 -15.73 6.29 -12.99
CA ASP A 83 -17.15 5.98 -12.78
C ASP A 83 -18.00 6.75 -13.80
N ASP A 84 -18.36 6.09 -14.92
CA ASP A 84 -19.35 6.58 -15.91
C ASP A 84 -20.79 6.48 -15.37
N ALA A 85 -21.02 6.79 -14.10
CA ALA A 85 -22.34 6.82 -13.49
C ALA A 85 -22.99 8.20 -13.71
N GLY A 86 -23.31 8.54 -14.98
CA GLY A 86 -23.85 9.86 -15.25
C GLY A 86 -24.21 10.24 -16.68
N ALA A 87 -24.62 9.30 -17.55
CA ALA A 87 -25.34 9.69 -18.77
C ALA A 87 -26.86 9.61 -18.52
N PRO A 88 -27.58 10.73 -18.30
CA PRO A 88 -29.03 10.70 -18.30
C PRO A 88 -29.51 10.48 -19.73
N ALA A 89 -29.84 9.24 -20.07
CA ALA A 89 -30.60 8.91 -21.28
C ALA A 89 -32.02 9.47 -21.15
N SER A 90 -32.17 10.77 -21.42
CA SER A 90 -33.46 11.40 -21.65
C SER A 90 -33.56 11.77 -23.13
N ARG A 91 -34.46 11.09 -23.85
CA ARG A 91 -35.54 11.70 -24.66
C ARG A 91 -36.15 10.69 -25.65
N SER A 92 -37.48 10.62 -25.54
CA SER A 92 -38.45 10.54 -26.63
C SER A 92 -39.05 9.20 -27.05
N ALA A 93 -40.36 9.15 -26.73
CA ALA A 93 -41.45 8.86 -27.68
C ALA A 93 -41.89 7.40 -27.85
N LYS A 94 -42.72 7.01 -26.87
CA LYS A 94 -44.03 6.38 -27.05
C LYS A 94 -44.56 6.41 -28.51
N ARG A 95 -44.62 5.24 -29.16
CA ARG A 95 -45.57 4.95 -30.24
C ARG A 95 -46.10 3.52 -30.10
N SER A 96 -47.41 3.47 -29.92
CA SER A 96 -48.34 2.35 -29.98
C SER A 96 -48.29 1.57 -31.30
N SER A 97 -48.51 0.25 -31.26
CA SER A 97 -49.67 -0.47 -31.89
C SER A 97 -49.36 -1.89 -32.40
N GLY A 98 -50.05 -2.90 -31.86
CA GLY A 98 -50.64 -4.02 -32.61
C GLY A 98 -49.88 -5.38 -32.72
N PRO A 99 -50.59 -6.54 -32.82
CA PRO A 99 -50.11 -7.86 -32.38
C PRO A 99 -49.98 -8.96 -33.49
N ALA A 100 -49.64 -10.21 -33.06
CA ALA A 100 -49.60 -11.51 -33.79
C ALA A 100 -48.23 -11.90 -34.39
N ALA A 101 -47.74 -13.15 -34.47
CA ALA A 101 -48.32 -14.48 -34.32
C ALA A 101 -47.25 -15.57 -34.00
N LYS A 102 -47.61 -16.53 -33.13
CA LYS A 102 -47.41 -18.01 -33.12
C LYS A 102 -46.39 -18.65 -34.12
N ARG A 103 -45.46 -19.49 -33.62
CA ARG A 103 -45.34 -20.98 -33.84
C ARG A 103 -43.91 -21.58 -33.66
N GLY A 104 -43.83 -22.67 -32.86
CA GLY A 104 -42.92 -23.85 -32.96
C GLY A 104 -41.46 -23.67 -32.50
N GLY A 105 -40.75 -24.60 -31.85
CA GLY A 105 -40.94 -26.02 -31.45
C GLY A 105 -39.53 -26.68 -31.26
N GLY A 106 -39.39 -27.68 -30.38
CA GLY A 106 -38.16 -28.49 -30.11
C GLY A 106 -37.37 -28.00 -28.87
N VAL A 107 -37.22 -28.66 -27.70
CA VAL A 107 -36.83 -30.06 -27.34
C VAL A 107 -35.53 -30.42 -28.08
N ASP A 108 -34.37 -30.80 -27.50
CA ASP A 108 -33.95 -31.63 -26.36
C ASP A 108 -32.45 -31.31 -26.07
N ASP A 109 -31.96 -31.33 -24.82
CA ASP A 109 -31.11 -32.38 -24.19
C ASP A 109 -29.58 -32.28 -24.41
N GLY A 110 -28.83 -32.45 -23.31
CA GLY A 110 -27.38 -32.67 -23.27
C GLY A 110 -26.53 -31.39 -23.44
N SER A 111 -25.74 -30.94 -22.47
CA SER A 111 -24.69 -31.76 -21.87
C SER A 111 -24.08 -31.00 -20.70
N ARG A 112 -24.11 -31.63 -19.52
CA ARG A 112 -23.05 -31.49 -18.52
C ARG A 112 -21.71 -31.75 -19.22
N LEU A 113 -20.66 -30.98 -18.90
CA LEU A 113 -19.29 -31.45 -18.64
C LEU A 113 -18.34 -30.24 -18.50
N PHE A 114 -17.65 -30.22 -17.36
CA PHE A 114 -16.63 -29.30 -16.84
C PHE A 114 -17.12 -28.02 -16.15
#